data_AF-A0A917IFT8-F1
#
_entry.id   AF-A0A917IFT8-F1
#
_cell.length_a   1.000
_cell.length_b   1.000
_cell.length_c   1.000
_cell.angle_alpha   90.00
_cell.angle_beta   90.00
_cell.angle_gamma   90.00
#
_symmetry.space_group_name_H-M   'P 1'
#
loop_
_entity.id
_entity.type
_entity.pdbx_description
1 polymer ?
#
loop_
_entity_poly.entity_id
_entity_poly.type
_entity_poly.pdbx_seq_one_letter_code
_entity_poly.pdbx_strand_id
1 'polypeptide(L)'
;MDPHAPAPLASAFKLYVLHAVADAVRAGELTWDDTVTVTDATRSLPSGELQDEPDGTRVTIREAAEKMIAISDNTAADMLIQHVSRERVEAAVAEAGHHDPGLMRPFLTTRELFQLGWGADRAPARAWREGDESERRSLLERIGELPLDVEAADVAGPAVWPDGIDWFASAADTAAVHHALHEMDDPTVRAILAENPGIRTDGAWQHVAFKGGSSLGVLTGSWLGEATDGTLLTVVVLMSSEDPADLASAQRDLVGLAEDAFRLASVRATAP
;
A
#
# COMPACT_ATOMS: atom_id res chain seq x y z
N MET A 1 -13.70 3.23 -18.13
CA MET A 1 -12.95 2.68 -16.99
C MET A 1 -12.91 1.18 -17.18
N ASP A 2 -11.73 0.58 -17.21
CA ASP A 2 -11.53 -0.86 -17.32
C ASP A 2 -11.03 -1.35 -15.95
N PRO A 3 -11.80 -2.17 -15.21
CA PRO A 3 -11.40 -2.63 -13.88
C PRO A 3 -10.24 -3.62 -13.89
N HIS A 4 -9.84 -4.13 -15.07
CA HIS A 4 -8.73 -5.06 -15.24
C HIS A 4 -7.47 -4.40 -15.80
N ALA A 5 -7.53 -3.13 -16.18
CA ALA A 5 -6.33 -2.39 -16.58
C ALA A 5 -5.48 -2.07 -15.35
N PRO A 6 -4.20 -2.46 -15.29
CA PRO A 6 -3.30 -2.11 -14.21
C PRO A 6 -3.04 -0.60 -14.17
N ALA A 7 -2.92 -0.05 -12.97
CA ALA A 7 -2.54 1.34 -12.72
C ALA A 7 -1.58 1.39 -11.50
N PRO A 8 -0.77 2.45 -11.36
CA PRO A 8 0.03 2.64 -10.15
C PRO A 8 -0.87 2.78 -8.93
N LEU A 9 -0.48 2.14 -7.84
CA LEU A 9 -1.26 2.05 -6.60
C LEU A 9 -0.85 3.12 -5.58
N ALA A 10 0.38 3.62 -5.68
CA ALA A 10 1.08 4.26 -4.58
C ALA A 10 0.91 3.42 -3.29
N SER A 11 0.69 4.06 -2.14
CA SER A 11 0.63 3.38 -0.83
C SER A 11 -0.48 2.34 -0.63
N ALA A 12 -1.35 2.06 -1.60
CA ALA A 12 -2.28 0.93 -1.51
C ALA A 12 -1.58 -0.44 -1.61
N PHE A 13 -0.32 -0.49 -2.09
CA PHE A 13 0.52 -1.70 -2.06
C PHE A 13 0.64 -2.32 -0.65
N LYS A 14 0.52 -1.50 0.40
CA LYS A 14 0.63 -1.91 1.81
C LYS A 14 -0.43 -2.94 2.23
N LEU A 15 -1.52 -3.10 1.46
CA LEU A 15 -2.47 -4.20 1.63
C LEU A 15 -1.80 -5.57 1.42
N TYR A 16 -0.91 -5.69 0.43
CA TYR A 16 -0.16 -6.93 0.19
C TYR A 16 0.89 -7.18 1.28
N VAL A 17 1.51 -6.13 1.82
CA VAL A 17 2.41 -6.24 2.98
C VAL A 17 1.63 -6.73 4.21
N LEU A 18 0.45 -6.17 4.48
CA LEU A 18 -0.41 -6.63 5.56
C LEU A 18 -0.83 -8.09 5.37
N HIS A 19 -1.17 -8.48 4.14
CA HIS A 19 -1.52 -9.87 3.82
C HIS A 19 -0.35 -10.81 4.11
N ALA A 20 0.88 -10.46 3.71
CA ALA A 20 2.07 -11.27 3.99
C ALA A 20 2.35 -11.43 5.50
N VAL A 21 2.20 -10.35 6.27
CA VAL A 21 2.37 -10.36 7.73
C VAL A 21 1.29 -11.20 8.40
N ALA A 22 0.02 -10.97 8.05
CA ALA A 22 -1.10 -11.70 8.63
C ALA A 22 -1.05 -13.19 8.30
N ASP A 23 -0.65 -13.55 7.08
CA ASP A 23 -0.42 -14.93 6.69
C ASP A 23 0.66 -15.61 7.55
N ALA A 24 1.77 -14.92 7.80
CA ALA A 24 2.84 -15.41 8.65
C ALA A 24 2.42 -15.58 10.11
N VAL A 25 1.60 -14.65 10.64
CA VAL A 25 0.99 -14.80 11.97
C VAL A 25 0.08 -16.03 12.01
N ARG A 26 -0.80 -16.18 11.01
CA ARG A 26 -1.74 -17.29 10.90
C ARG A 26 -1.01 -18.64 10.78
N ALA A 27 0.14 -18.68 10.12
CA ALA A 27 1.01 -19.84 10.02
C ALA A 27 1.77 -20.17 11.31
N GLY A 28 1.73 -19.28 12.32
CA GLY A 28 2.45 -19.43 13.58
C GLY A 28 3.96 -19.21 13.47
N GLU A 29 4.42 -18.57 12.39
CA GLU A 29 5.83 -18.26 12.16
C GLU A 29 6.28 -16.99 12.89
N LEU A 30 5.34 -16.08 13.15
CA LEU A 30 5.51 -14.87 13.92
C LEU A 30 4.25 -14.54 14.71
N THR A 31 4.34 -13.61 15.64
CA THR A 31 3.22 -13.14 16.45
C THR A 31 3.05 -11.63 16.32
N TRP A 32 1.83 -11.14 16.53
CA TRP A 32 1.55 -9.71 16.56
C TRP A 32 2.38 -8.94 17.61
N ASP A 33 2.88 -9.63 18.65
CA ASP A 33 3.69 -9.07 19.74
C ASP A 33 5.20 -9.18 19.49
N ASP A 34 5.62 -9.84 18.40
CA ASP A 34 7.01 -9.78 17.95
C ASP A 34 7.38 -8.34 17.62
N THR A 35 8.67 -8.02 17.64
CA THR A 35 9.13 -6.63 17.55
C THR A 35 10.01 -6.42 16.33
N VAL A 36 9.73 -5.32 15.63
CA VAL A 36 10.56 -4.76 14.57
C VAL A 36 11.28 -3.52 15.09
N THR A 37 12.43 -3.19 14.51
CA THR A 37 13.30 -2.13 15.01
C THR A 37 13.51 -1.07 13.93
N VAL A 38 13.40 0.21 14.31
CA VAL A 38 13.75 1.32 13.43
C VAL A 38 15.27 1.32 13.24
N THR A 39 15.70 1.24 11.99
CA THR A 39 17.12 1.29 11.61
C THR A 39 17.29 2.23 10.41
N ASP A 40 18.52 2.70 10.21
CA ASP A 40 18.88 3.45 9.00
C ASP A 40 18.54 2.71 7.69
N ALA A 41 18.50 1.38 7.69
CA ALA A 41 18.17 0.58 6.51
C ALA A 41 16.68 0.58 6.16
N THR A 42 15.80 0.81 7.14
CA THR A 42 14.34 0.80 6.96
C THR A 42 13.71 2.19 7.06
N ARG A 43 14.46 3.19 7.54
CA ARG A 43 14.00 4.58 7.61
C ARG A 43 13.71 5.09 6.20
N SER A 44 12.51 5.63 6.02
CA SER A 44 11.99 6.15 4.75
C SER A 44 11.41 7.55 4.94
N LEU A 45 10.96 8.18 3.85
CA LEU A 45 10.33 9.50 3.90
C LEU A 45 8.86 9.42 4.32
N PRO A 46 8.23 10.52 4.79
CA PRO A 46 6.80 10.57 5.04
C PRO A 46 5.95 10.14 3.82
N SER A 47 4.69 9.73 3.98
CA SER A 47 3.88 9.71 5.20
C SER A 47 4.35 8.72 6.26
N GLY A 48 4.07 9.03 7.53
CA GLY A 48 4.45 8.22 8.69
C GLY A 48 4.94 9.09 9.85
N GLU A 49 5.31 8.43 10.94
CA GLU A 49 5.96 9.04 12.10
C GLU A 49 7.18 8.24 12.59
N LEU A 50 7.29 6.94 12.25
CA LEU A 50 8.43 6.13 12.68
C LEU A 50 9.77 6.60 12.10
N GLN A 51 9.76 7.37 11.01
CA GLN A 51 10.97 8.01 10.49
C GLN A 51 11.55 9.10 11.39
N ASP A 52 10.81 9.55 12.41
CA ASP A 52 11.26 10.57 13.37
C ASP A 52 11.73 9.93 14.70
N GLU A 53 11.49 8.63 14.88
CA GLU A 53 11.92 7.89 16.07
C GLU A 53 13.44 7.65 16.07
N PRO A 54 14.11 7.61 17.23
CA PRO A 54 15.54 7.28 17.30
C PRO A 54 15.86 5.91 16.72
N ASP A 55 17.08 5.76 16.19
CA ASP A 55 17.60 4.45 15.82
C ASP A 55 17.57 3.48 17.00
N GLY A 56 17.13 2.25 16.74
CA GLY A 56 16.97 1.22 17.76
C GLY A 56 15.62 1.25 18.49
N THR A 57 14.73 2.21 18.21
CA THR A 57 13.34 2.16 18.68
C THR A 57 12.68 0.86 18.23
N ARG A 58 12.05 0.15 19.17
CA ARG A 58 11.36 -1.12 18.92
C ARG A 58 9.86 -0.91 19.05
N VAL A 59 9.12 -1.37 18.05
CA VAL A 59 7.65 -1.40 18.06
C VAL A 59 7.19 -2.82 17.76
N THR A 60 5.97 -3.16 18.18
CA THR A 60 5.40 -4.48 17.86
C THR A 60 5.02 -4.58 16.39
N ILE A 61 4.90 -5.79 15.84
CA ILE A 61 4.39 -6.02 14.49
C ILE A 61 2.97 -5.45 14.36
N ARG A 62 2.14 -5.59 15.39
CA ARG A 62 0.82 -4.96 15.47
C ARG A 62 0.90 -3.45 15.30
N GLU A 63 1.69 -2.78 16.12
CA GLU A 63 1.85 -1.33 16.07
C GLU A 63 2.40 -0.85 14.72
N ALA A 64 3.38 -1.55 14.16
CA ALA A 64 3.90 -1.24 12.83
C ALA A 64 2.82 -1.39 11.75
N ALA A 65 2.00 -2.45 11.81
CA ALA A 65 0.93 -2.69 10.84
C ALA A 65 -0.21 -1.66 10.98
N GLU A 66 -0.57 -1.28 12.21
CA GLU A 66 -1.51 -0.19 12.50
C GLU A 66 -1.04 1.12 11.87
N LYS A 67 0.20 1.56 12.15
CA LYS A 67 0.77 2.78 11.56
C LYS A 67 0.88 2.69 10.03
N MET A 68 1.32 1.55 9.50
CA MET A 68 1.43 1.31 8.06
C MET A 68 0.09 1.50 7.35
N ILE A 69 -1.03 1.07 7.96
CA ILE A 69 -2.34 1.13 7.32
C ILE A 69 -3.05 2.46 7.61
N ALA A 70 -3.15 2.86 8.88
CA ALA A 70 -3.98 3.98 9.32
C ALA A 70 -3.43 5.35 8.89
N ILE A 71 -2.10 5.54 9.02
CA ILE A 71 -1.42 6.80 8.65
C ILE A 71 -0.48 6.62 7.44
N SER A 72 -0.50 5.44 6.81
CA SER A 72 0.32 5.14 5.64
C SER A 72 1.83 5.22 5.91
N ASP A 73 2.27 4.86 7.12
CA ASP A 73 3.68 4.97 7.54
C ASP A 73 4.60 4.14 6.63
N ASN A 74 5.51 4.84 5.94
CA ASN A 74 6.47 4.27 5.01
C ASN A 74 7.61 3.53 5.72
N THR A 75 8.09 4.05 6.84
CA THR A 75 9.14 3.37 7.63
C THR A 75 8.57 2.08 8.24
N ALA A 76 7.34 2.09 8.73
CA ALA A 76 6.66 0.89 9.20
C ALA A 76 6.49 -0.17 8.09
N ALA A 77 6.12 0.26 6.87
CA ALA A 77 6.01 -0.64 5.73
C ALA A 77 7.34 -1.31 5.40
N ASP A 78 8.43 -0.53 5.32
CA ASP A 78 9.76 -1.02 4.99
C ASP A 78 10.32 -1.93 6.10
N MET A 79 10.03 -1.62 7.37
CA MET A 79 10.33 -2.48 8.52
C MET A 79 9.63 -3.83 8.41
N LEU A 80 8.33 -3.85 8.06
CA LEU A 80 7.56 -5.09 7.91
C LEU A 80 8.03 -5.91 6.70
N ILE A 81 8.31 -5.28 5.56
CA ILE A 81 8.88 -5.95 4.37
C ILE A 81 10.22 -6.60 4.73
N GLN A 82 11.11 -5.86 5.41
CA GLN A 82 12.40 -6.41 5.82
C GLN A 82 12.21 -7.60 6.77
N HIS A 83 11.27 -7.50 7.71
CA HIS A 83 11.03 -8.54 8.70
C HIS A 83 10.48 -9.84 8.09
N VAL A 84 9.52 -9.75 7.17
CA VAL A 84 8.89 -10.93 6.54
C VAL A 84 9.61 -11.40 5.27
N SER A 85 10.61 -10.65 4.80
CA SER A 85 11.29 -10.76 3.50
C SER A 85 10.47 -10.28 2.30
N ARG A 86 11.18 -9.74 1.29
CA ARG A 86 10.57 -9.31 0.02
C ARG A 86 9.91 -10.47 -0.69
N GLU A 87 10.56 -11.63 -0.71
CA GLU A 87 10.08 -12.83 -1.40
C GLU A 87 8.75 -13.30 -0.82
N ARG A 88 8.54 -13.16 0.50
CA ARG A 88 7.24 -13.47 1.11
C ARG A 88 6.16 -12.49 0.67
N VAL A 89 6.47 -11.20 0.56
CA VAL A 89 5.51 -10.22 0.06
C VAL A 89 5.18 -10.47 -1.42
N GLU A 90 6.16 -10.85 -2.23
CA GLU A 90 5.96 -11.24 -3.63
C GLU A 90 5.07 -12.49 -3.75
N ALA A 91 5.25 -13.49 -2.87
CA ALA A 91 4.36 -14.65 -2.80
C ALA A 91 2.94 -14.24 -2.38
N ALA A 92 2.81 -13.37 -1.38
CA ALA A 92 1.53 -12.85 -0.92
C ALA A 92 0.76 -12.08 -1.99
N VAL A 93 1.44 -11.40 -2.92
CA VAL A 93 0.78 -10.77 -4.09
C VAL A 93 0.06 -11.80 -4.94
N ALA A 94 0.72 -12.93 -5.24
CA ALA A 94 0.12 -14.01 -6.01
C ALA A 94 -1.02 -14.71 -5.24
N GLU A 95 -0.82 -14.96 -3.95
CA GLU A 95 -1.80 -15.60 -3.07
C GLU A 95 -3.07 -14.76 -2.86
N ALA A 96 -2.92 -13.42 -2.81
CA ALA A 96 -4.02 -12.48 -2.71
C ALA A 96 -4.82 -12.31 -4.02
N GLY A 97 -4.45 -13.02 -5.09
CA GLY A 97 -5.23 -13.10 -6.32
C GLY A 97 -4.89 -12.05 -7.39
N HIS A 98 -3.69 -11.44 -7.34
CA HIS A 98 -3.23 -10.53 -8.38
C HIS A 98 -3.12 -11.24 -9.74
N HIS A 99 -3.70 -10.66 -10.80
CA HIS A 99 -3.80 -11.31 -12.11
C HIS A 99 -2.44 -11.51 -12.82
N ASP A 100 -1.49 -10.59 -12.61
CA ASP A 100 -0.11 -10.69 -13.10
C ASP A 100 0.91 -10.29 -12.02
N PRO A 101 1.29 -11.22 -11.10
CA PRO A 101 2.24 -10.92 -10.03
C PRO A 101 3.63 -10.48 -10.52
N GLY A 102 3.95 -10.67 -11.82
CA GLY A 102 5.17 -10.14 -12.42
C GLY A 102 5.24 -8.61 -12.40
N LEU A 103 4.11 -7.91 -12.39
CA LEU A 103 4.03 -6.45 -12.31
C LEU A 103 4.48 -5.88 -10.95
N MET A 104 4.56 -6.73 -9.94
CA MET A 104 4.94 -6.38 -8.57
C MET A 104 6.31 -6.96 -8.21
N ARG A 105 7.10 -7.43 -9.19
CA ARG A 105 8.42 -8.03 -8.97
C ARG A 105 9.56 -7.28 -9.69
N PRO A 106 10.70 -7.04 -9.01
CA PRO A 106 10.88 -7.20 -7.56
C PRO A 106 10.00 -6.22 -6.76
N PHE A 107 9.46 -6.65 -5.62
CA PHE A 107 8.51 -5.83 -4.85
C PHE A 107 9.23 -4.68 -4.16
N LEU A 108 9.05 -3.44 -4.62
CA LEU A 108 9.75 -2.27 -4.08
C LEU A 108 9.43 -2.00 -2.61
N THR A 109 10.44 -1.56 -1.85
CA THR A 109 10.21 -0.80 -0.61
C THR A 109 9.93 0.67 -0.92
N THR A 110 9.41 1.42 0.04
CA THR A 110 9.19 2.86 -0.14
C THR A 110 10.50 3.62 -0.27
N ARG A 111 11.52 3.24 0.51
CA ARG A 111 12.88 3.79 0.41
C ARG A 111 13.45 3.61 -1.00
N GLU A 112 13.31 2.42 -1.57
CA GLU A 112 13.79 2.13 -2.93
C GLU A 112 13.03 2.95 -3.97
N LEU A 113 11.71 3.07 -3.83
CA LEU A 113 10.91 3.94 -4.69
C LEU A 113 11.41 5.39 -4.63
N PHE A 114 11.73 5.93 -3.44
CA PHE A 114 12.26 7.28 -3.33
C PHE A 114 13.63 7.45 -3.99
N GLN A 115 14.54 6.51 -3.74
CA GLN A 115 15.89 6.54 -4.33
C GLN A 115 15.86 6.43 -5.86
N LEU A 116 14.99 5.58 -6.41
CA LEU A 116 14.80 5.45 -7.86
C LEU A 116 14.11 6.66 -8.46
N GLY A 117 13.07 7.16 -7.80
CA GLY A 117 12.22 8.23 -8.31
C GLY A 117 12.88 9.61 -8.28
N TRP A 118 13.63 9.91 -7.21
CA TRP A 118 14.10 11.28 -6.92
C TRP A 118 15.55 11.35 -6.44
N GLY A 119 16.33 10.27 -6.55
CA GLY A 119 17.78 10.33 -6.35
C GLY A 119 18.44 11.34 -7.29
N ALA A 120 19.44 12.06 -6.77
CA ALA A 120 20.20 13.06 -7.54
C ALA A 120 20.91 12.43 -8.77
N ASP A 121 21.40 11.19 -8.61
CA ASP A 121 21.84 10.36 -9.72
C ASP A 121 20.64 9.66 -10.38
N ARG A 122 20.45 9.89 -11.68
CA ARG A 122 19.38 9.26 -12.47
C ARG A 122 19.80 7.94 -13.13
N ALA A 123 21.05 7.50 -12.96
CA ALA A 123 21.50 6.21 -13.49
C ALA A 123 20.72 5.01 -12.91
N PRO A 124 20.40 4.93 -11.60
CA PRO A 124 19.53 3.89 -11.05
C PRO A 124 18.16 3.83 -11.71
N ALA A 125 17.48 4.98 -11.88
CA ALA A 125 16.17 5.04 -12.54
C ALA A 125 16.21 4.51 -13.98
N ARG A 126 17.25 4.86 -14.74
CA ARG A 126 17.45 4.37 -16.11
C ARG A 126 17.68 2.86 -16.13
N ALA A 127 18.54 2.35 -15.24
CA ALA A 127 18.82 0.93 -15.11
C ALA A 127 17.57 0.13 -14.70
N TRP A 128 16.73 0.67 -13.82
CA TRP A 128 15.45 0.07 -13.45
C TRP A 128 14.53 -0.10 -14.68
N ARG A 129 14.35 0.97 -15.43
CA ARG A 129 13.46 1.00 -16.60
C ARG A 129 13.92 0.03 -17.70
N GLU A 130 15.23 -0.04 -17.93
CA GLU A 130 15.82 -0.82 -19.03
C GLU A 130 16.12 -2.27 -18.65
N GLY A 131 16.23 -2.57 -17.36
CA GLY A 131 16.64 -3.88 -16.87
C GLY A 131 15.52 -4.90 -16.71
N ASP A 132 15.88 -6.18 -16.77
CA ASP A 132 15.01 -7.30 -16.43
C ASP A 132 14.87 -7.50 -14.90
N GLU A 133 14.09 -8.49 -14.47
CA GLU A 133 13.87 -8.75 -13.04
C GLU A 133 15.19 -9.05 -12.28
N SER A 134 16.12 -9.80 -12.88
CA SER A 134 17.40 -10.13 -12.25
C SER A 134 18.27 -8.89 -12.09
N GLU A 135 18.34 -8.05 -13.13
CA GLU A 135 19.10 -6.81 -13.12
C GLU A 135 18.50 -5.80 -12.12
N ARG A 136 17.16 -5.73 -12.04
CA ARG A 136 16.44 -4.93 -11.05
C ARG A 136 16.73 -5.40 -9.63
N ARG A 137 16.71 -6.71 -9.34
CA ARG A 137 17.08 -7.24 -8.02
C ARG A 137 18.50 -6.84 -7.62
N SER A 138 19.48 -7.03 -8.51
CA SER A 138 20.86 -6.60 -8.24
C SER A 138 21.02 -5.08 -8.13
N LEU A 139 20.16 -4.29 -8.80
CA LEU A 139 20.10 -2.85 -8.59
C LEU A 139 19.57 -2.52 -7.19
N LEU A 140 18.47 -3.13 -6.76
CA LEU A 140 17.85 -2.90 -5.46
C LEU A 140 18.79 -3.27 -4.30
N GLU A 141 19.51 -4.39 -4.40
CA GLU A 141 20.55 -4.78 -3.44
C GLU A 141 21.61 -3.68 -3.28
N ARG A 142 22.14 -3.15 -4.39
CA ARG A 142 23.17 -2.10 -4.36
C ARG A 142 22.67 -0.79 -3.78
N ILE A 143 21.46 -0.34 -4.15
CA ILE A 143 20.93 0.93 -3.62
C ILE A 143 20.43 0.80 -2.19
N GLY A 144 20.07 -0.41 -1.74
CA GLY A 144 19.65 -0.68 -0.36
C GLY A 144 20.81 -0.56 0.65
N GLU A 145 22.05 -0.74 0.20
CA GLU A 145 23.26 -0.53 1.02
C GLU A 145 23.65 0.96 1.17
N LEU A 146 23.06 1.83 0.36
CA LEU A 146 23.35 3.27 0.39
C LEU A 146 22.44 3.99 1.40
N PRO A 147 22.93 5.10 2.00
CA PRO A 147 22.06 6.02 2.72
C PRO A 147 20.94 6.56 1.83
N LEU A 148 19.78 6.85 2.42
CA LEU A 148 18.69 7.54 1.76
C LEU A 148 19.10 9.01 1.57
N ASP A 149 19.68 9.32 0.42
CA ASP A 149 20.09 10.67 0.02
C ASP A 149 18.99 11.33 -0.84
N VAL A 150 17.77 11.33 -0.30
CA VAL A 150 16.59 11.99 -0.88
C VAL A 150 15.82 12.61 0.27
N GLU A 151 15.59 13.92 0.19
CA GLU A 151 14.78 14.65 1.16
C GLU A 151 13.34 14.78 0.65
N ALA A 152 12.38 15.03 1.56
CA ALA A 152 10.98 15.23 1.18
C ALA A 152 10.79 16.40 0.18
N ALA A 153 11.67 17.40 0.21
CA ALA A 153 11.66 18.53 -0.72
C ALA A 153 12.08 18.16 -2.15
N ASP A 154 12.80 17.04 -2.33
CA ASP A 154 13.26 16.56 -3.64
C ASP A 154 12.16 15.82 -4.40
N VAL A 155 11.09 15.39 -3.70
CA VAL A 155 9.93 14.69 -4.26
C VAL A 155 9.03 15.69 -4.99
N ALA A 156 9.48 16.10 -6.17
CA ALA A 156 8.82 17.07 -7.04
C ALA A 156 9.00 16.73 -8.53
N GLY A 157 8.29 17.44 -9.39
CA GLY A 157 8.37 17.29 -10.85
C GLY A 157 7.33 16.31 -11.41
N PRO A 158 7.58 15.71 -12.59
CA PRO A 158 6.65 14.79 -13.22
C PRO A 158 6.52 13.48 -12.44
N ALA A 159 5.44 12.75 -12.71
CA ALA A 159 5.24 11.42 -12.15
C ALA A 159 6.31 10.42 -12.62
N VAL A 160 6.74 9.51 -11.73
CA VAL A 160 7.78 8.49 -12.03
C VAL A 160 7.21 7.11 -12.35
N TRP A 161 5.91 6.89 -12.12
CA TRP A 161 5.24 5.64 -12.47
C TRP A 161 5.34 5.26 -13.96
N PRO A 162 5.45 6.18 -14.95
CA PRO A 162 5.64 5.78 -16.35
C PRO A 162 6.96 5.05 -16.61
N ASP A 163 7.96 5.23 -15.75
CA ASP A 163 9.23 4.48 -15.79
C ASP A 163 9.14 3.11 -15.08
N GLY A 164 7.93 2.70 -14.66
CA GLY A 164 7.70 1.47 -13.90
C GLY A 164 8.09 1.60 -12.42
N ILE A 165 8.23 2.83 -11.90
CA ILE A 165 8.59 3.10 -10.50
C ILE A 165 7.31 3.41 -9.72
N ASP A 166 6.55 2.37 -9.41
CA ASP A 166 5.42 2.34 -8.48
C ASP A 166 5.08 0.85 -8.24
N TRP A 167 3.96 0.56 -7.57
CA TRP A 167 3.37 -0.77 -7.48
C TRP A 167 2.15 -0.80 -8.40
N PHE A 168 2.00 -1.83 -9.24
CA PHE A 168 0.97 -1.85 -10.28
C PHE A 168 -0.02 -2.97 -10.04
N ALA A 169 -1.30 -2.61 -9.93
CA ALA A 169 -2.40 -3.57 -9.91
C ALA A 169 -3.66 -2.93 -10.52
N SER A 170 -4.60 -3.77 -10.94
CA SER A 170 -5.90 -3.33 -11.42
C SER A 170 -6.87 -3.06 -10.27
N ALA A 171 -8.03 -2.48 -10.57
CA ALA A 171 -9.09 -2.32 -9.58
C ALA A 171 -9.59 -3.68 -9.07
N ALA A 172 -9.63 -4.68 -9.95
CA ALA A 172 -9.99 -6.06 -9.59
C ALA A 172 -8.96 -6.72 -8.66
N ASP A 173 -7.66 -6.52 -8.90
CA ASP A 173 -6.61 -7.05 -8.01
C ASP A 173 -6.66 -6.38 -6.63
N THR A 174 -6.87 -5.06 -6.62
CA THR A 174 -7.01 -4.28 -5.37
C THR A 174 -8.22 -4.75 -4.57
N ALA A 175 -9.32 -5.08 -5.25
CA ALA A 175 -10.47 -5.72 -4.61
C ALA A 175 -10.12 -7.11 -4.09
N ALA A 176 -9.39 -7.92 -4.85
CA ALA A 176 -8.99 -9.28 -4.47
C ALA A 176 -8.18 -9.30 -3.16
N VAL A 177 -7.21 -8.39 -2.98
CA VAL A 177 -6.43 -8.33 -1.72
C VAL A 177 -7.28 -7.88 -0.52
N HIS A 178 -8.27 -6.99 -0.71
CA HIS A 178 -9.25 -6.68 0.34
C HIS A 178 -10.05 -7.91 0.75
N HIS A 179 -10.53 -8.68 -0.23
CA HIS A 179 -11.26 -9.92 0.04
C HIS A 179 -10.38 -10.97 0.71
N ALA A 180 -9.14 -11.16 0.27
CA ALA A 180 -8.21 -12.10 0.88
C ALA A 180 -7.93 -11.75 2.35
N LEU A 181 -7.73 -10.46 2.67
CA LEU A 181 -7.59 -9.97 4.04
C LEU A 181 -8.86 -10.16 4.88
N HIS A 182 -10.04 -9.95 4.28
CA HIS A 182 -11.32 -10.18 4.96
C HIS A 182 -11.56 -11.67 5.26
N GLU A 183 -11.25 -12.56 4.33
CA GLU A 183 -11.42 -14.02 4.44
C GLU A 183 -10.52 -14.68 5.50
N MET A 184 -9.45 -13.99 5.93
CA MET A 184 -8.63 -14.45 7.06
C MET A 184 -9.41 -14.52 8.38
N ASP A 185 -10.50 -13.74 8.52
CA ASP A 185 -11.32 -13.63 9.73
C ASP A 185 -10.50 -13.34 11.01
N ASP A 186 -9.38 -12.62 10.86
CA ASP A 186 -8.50 -12.25 11.97
C ASP A 186 -8.97 -10.91 12.59
N PRO A 187 -9.31 -10.87 13.89
CA PRO A 187 -9.81 -9.66 14.54
C PRO A 187 -8.77 -8.53 14.62
N THR A 188 -7.48 -8.84 14.63
CA THR A 188 -6.39 -7.86 14.55
C THR A 188 -6.34 -7.22 13.18
N VAL A 189 -6.37 -8.02 12.11
CA VAL A 189 -6.39 -7.51 10.73
C VAL A 189 -7.61 -6.62 10.49
N ARG A 190 -8.78 -7.06 10.96
CA ARG A 190 -10.01 -6.27 10.88
C ARG A 190 -9.90 -4.95 11.63
N ALA A 191 -9.30 -4.92 12.82
CA ALA A 191 -9.10 -3.70 13.58
C ALA A 191 -8.14 -2.73 12.87
N ILE A 192 -6.99 -3.22 12.39
CA ILE A 192 -5.99 -2.44 11.65
C ILE A 192 -6.62 -1.74 10.43
N LEU A 193 -7.40 -2.48 9.63
CA LEU A 193 -8.02 -1.95 8.41
C LEU A 193 -9.13 -0.92 8.66
N ALA A 194 -9.76 -0.95 9.84
CA ALA A 194 -10.88 -0.07 10.18
C ALA A 194 -10.48 1.14 11.03
N GLU A 195 -9.23 1.23 11.48
CA GLU A 195 -8.75 2.33 12.33
C GLU A 195 -8.96 3.70 11.67
N ASN A 196 -8.74 3.77 10.35
CA ASN A 196 -9.01 4.94 9.54
C ASN A 196 -9.90 4.53 8.36
N PRO A 197 -11.22 4.79 8.36
CA PRO A 197 -12.10 4.38 7.27
C PRO A 197 -11.99 5.26 6.02
N GLY A 198 -11.30 6.41 6.08
CA GLY A 198 -11.12 7.33 4.94
C GLY A 198 -12.37 8.05 4.43
N ILE A 199 -13.57 7.61 4.85
CA ILE A 199 -14.88 8.15 4.47
C ILE A 199 -15.78 8.22 5.71
N ARG A 200 -16.88 8.98 5.61
CA ARG A 200 -17.97 8.89 6.58
C ARG A 200 -19.01 7.89 6.08
N THR A 201 -19.34 6.93 6.92
CA THR A 201 -20.42 5.98 6.66
C THR A 201 -21.56 6.16 7.67
N ASP A 202 -22.78 5.86 7.21
CA ASP A 202 -23.94 5.75 8.10
C ASP A 202 -23.89 4.44 8.90
N GLY A 203 -24.77 4.28 9.90
CA GLY A 203 -24.79 3.09 10.79
C GLY A 203 -25.20 1.76 10.15
N ALA A 204 -25.29 1.67 8.82
CA ALA A 204 -25.62 0.43 8.09
C ALA A 204 -24.42 -0.53 7.96
N TRP A 205 -23.19 0.01 8.04
CA TRP A 205 -21.93 -0.72 7.88
C TRP A 205 -21.34 -1.06 9.25
N GLN A 206 -21.14 -2.35 9.50
CA GLN A 206 -20.53 -2.84 10.75
C GLN A 206 -19.01 -2.73 10.72
N HIS A 207 -18.43 -2.81 9.52
CA HIS A 207 -16.99 -2.71 9.30
C HIS A 207 -16.72 -2.04 7.95
N VAL A 208 -15.68 -1.20 7.93
CA VAL A 208 -15.21 -0.52 6.72
C VAL A 208 -13.69 -0.59 6.75
N ALA A 209 -13.12 -1.50 5.97
CA ALA A 209 -11.70 -1.53 5.68
C ALA A 209 -11.35 -0.42 4.68
N PHE A 210 -10.22 0.26 4.87
CA PHE A 210 -9.72 1.26 3.93
C PHE A 210 -8.22 1.20 3.73
N LYS A 211 -7.79 1.42 2.50
CA LYS A 211 -6.44 1.90 2.22
C LYS A 211 -6.44 2.84 1.01
N GLY A 212 -5.91 4.04 1.23
CA GLY A 212 -5.60 4.99 0.16
C GLY A 212 -4.14 4.90 -0.31
N GLY A 213 -3.86 5.52 -1.44
CA GLY A 213 -2.51 5.70 -1.97
C GLY A 213 -2.37 7.07 -2.63
N SER A 214 -1.22 7.73 -2.42
CA SER A 214 -0.88 8.97 -3.11
C SER A 214 0.61 8.99 -3.43
N SER A 215 0.93 9.43 -4.63
CA SER A 215 2.28 9.74 -5.13
C SER A 215 2.14 10.85 -6.18
N LEU A 216 3.25 11.37 -6.71
CA LEU A 216 3.17 12.34 -7.81
C LEU A 216 2.43 11.73 -9.01
N GLY A 217 1.28 12.31 -9.34
CA GLY A 217 0.45 11.85 -10.45
C GLY A 217 -0.28 10.53 -10.20
N VAL A 218 -0.42 10.09 -8.94
CA VAL A 218 -1.14 8.87 -8.56
C VAL A 218 -2.06 9.13 -7.38
N LEU A 219 -3.31 8.69 -7.48
CA LEU A 219 -4.27 8.76 -6.41
C LEU A 219 -5.16 7.51 -6.40
N THR A 220 -5.15 6.80 -5.27
CA THR A 220 -5.85 5.54 -5.04
C THR A 220 -6.76 5.64 -3.83
N GLY A 221 -7.97 5.10 -3.96
CA GLY A 221 -8.90 4.88 -2.86
C GLY A 221 -9.47 3.48 -2.97
N SER A 222 -9.37 2.69 -1.90
CA SER A 222 -9.88 1.33 -1.87
C SER A 222 -10.54 1.02 -0.53
N TRP A 223 -11.73 0.43 -0.60
CA TRP A 223 -12.54 0.09 0.56
C TRP A 223 -13.19 -1.27 0.40
N LEU A 224 -13.38 -1.97 1.52
CA LEU A 224 -14.30 -3.08 1.66
C LEU A 224 -15.22 -2.80 2.85
N GLY A 225 -16.51 -2.69 2.58
CA GLY A 225 -17.57 -2.52 3.57
C GLY A 225 -18.29 -3.83 3.83
N GLU A 226 -18.56 -4.13 5.10
CA GLU A 226 -19.41 -5.24 5.53
C GLU A 226 -20.66 -4.67 6.22
N ALA A 227 -21.83 -4.94 5.65
CA ALA A 227 -23.12 -4.53 6.17
C ALA A 227 -23.59 -5.44 7.32
N THR A 228 -24.60 -5.00 8.05
CA THR A 228 -25.14 -5.75 9.22
C THR A 228 -25.75 -7.11 8.84
N ASP A 229 -26.19 -7.27 7.59
CA ASP A 229 -26.73 -8.54 7.06
C ASP A 229 -25.65 -9.44 6.43
N GLY A 230 -24.38 -9.05 6.51
CA GLY A 230 -23.23 -9.74 5.90
C GLY A 230 -22.97 -9.39 4.44
N THR A 231 -23.72 -8.46 3.84
CA THR A 231 -23.46 -8.00 2.47
C THR A 231 -22.12 -7.27 2.38
N LEU A 232 -21.29 -7.66 1.41
CA LEU A 232 -20.02 -6.98 1.12
C LEU A 232 -20.17 -5.97 -0.02
N LEU A 233 -19.51 -4.82 0.12
CA LEU A 233 -19.32 -3.83 -0.93
C LEU A 233 -17.84 -3.49 -1.04
N THR A 234 -17.26 -3.66 -2.22
CA THR A 234 -15.89 -3.24 -2.51
C THR A 234 -15.92 -2.06 -3.47
N VAL A 235 -15.26 -0.96 -3.09
CA VAL A 235 -15.13 0.24 -3.92
C VAL A 235 -13.65 0.48 -4.16
N VAL A 236 -13.24 0.57 -5.42
CA VAL A 236 -11.87 0.89 -5.81
C VAL A 236 -11.88 1.99 -6.85
N VAL A 237 -11.09 3.03 -6.60
CA VAL A 237 -10.86 4.16 -7.50
C VAL A 237 -9.37 4.30 -7.69
N LEU A 238 -8.91 4.10 -8.93
CA LEU A 238 -7.52 4.31 -9.34
C LEU A 238 -7.47 5.48 -10.32
N MET A 239 -6.66 6.49 -10.02
CA MET A 239 -6.44 7.66 -10.87
C MET A 239 -4.94 7.89 -11.04
N SER A 240 -4.51 8.10 -12.28
CA SER A 240 -3.12 8.42 -12.58
C SER A 240 -3.02 9.44 -13.72
N SER A 241 -2.07 10.36 -13.62
CA SER A 241 -1.65 11.28 -14.68
C SER A 241 -0.13 11.41 -14.68
N GLU A 242 0.45 11.70 -15.84
CA GLU A 242 1.87 12.07 -15.95
C GLU A 242 2.13 13.47 -15.37
N ASP A 243 1.12 14.35 -15.41
CA ASP A 243 1.14 15.67 -14.77
C ASP A 243 0.41 15.62 -13.42
N PRO A 244 1.12 15.72 -12.28
CA PRO A 244 0.50 15.71 -10.96
C PRO A 244 -0.53 16.82 -10.75
N ALA A 245 -0.46 17.92 -11.51
CA ALA A 245 -1.43 19.02 -11.42
C ALA A 245 -2.86 18.58 -11.77
N ASP A 246 -3.02 17.57 -12.64
CA ASP A 246 -4.33 17.05 -13.04
C ASP A 246 -5.09 16.41 -11.86
N LEU A 247 -4.37 15.92 -10.86
CA LEU A 247 -4.95 15.25 -9.69
C LEU A 247 -4.98 16.11 -8.43
N ALA A 248 -4.49 17.36 -8.49
CA ALA A 248 -4.30 18.22 -7.31
C ALA A 248 -5.60 18.48 -6.52
N SER A 249 -6.77 18.34 -7.15
CA SER A 249 -8.08 18.51 -6.51
C SER A 249 -8.94 17.24 -6.46
N ALA A 250 -8.46 16.14 -7.04
CA ALA A 250 -9.22 14.90 -7.22
C ALA A 250 -9.47 14.13 -5.91
N GLN A 251 -8.76 14.44 -4.84
CA GLN A 251 -8.96 13.83 -3.51
C GLN A 251 -10.39 13.96 -3.01
N ARG A 252 -11.01 15.15 -3.17
CA ARG A 252 -12.39 15.36 -2.71
C ARG A 252 -13.38 14.57 -3.56
N ASP A 253 -13.14 14.48 -4.86
CA ASP A 253 -14.01 13.75 -5.77
C ASP A 253 -13.93 12.24 -5.49
N LEU A 254 -12.74 11.71 -5.23
CA LEU A 254 -12.53 10.32 -4.80
C LEU A 254 -13.30 9.98 -3.52
N VAL A 255 -13.19 10.82 -2.49
CA VAL A 255 -13.90 10.62 -1.21
C VAL A 255 -15.41 10.70 -1.44
N GLY A 256 -15.89 11.69 -2.20
CA GLY A 256 -17.31 11.84 -2.51
C GLY A 256 -17.89 10.66 -3.29
N LEU A 257 -17.17 10.15 -4.29
CA LEU A 257 -17.58 8.96 -5.06
C LEU A 257 -17.71 7.73 -4.16
N ALA A 258 -16.78 7.53 -3.23
CA ALA A 258 -16.85 6.44 -2.28
C ALA A 258 -18.01 6.59 -1.30
N GLU A 259 -18.20 7.76 -0.69
CA GLU A 259 -19.33 8.04 0.20
C GLU A 259 -20.69 7.81 -0.50
N ASP A 260 -20.83 8.26 -1.74
CA ASP A 260 -22.05 8.05 -2.53
C ASP A 260 -22.27 6.57 -2.86
N ALA A 261 -21.22 5.81 -3.18
CA ALA A 261 -21.32 4.36 -3.41
C ALA A 261 -21.79 3.63 -2.15
N PHE A 262 -21.20 3.92 -0.99
CA PHE A 262 -21.61 3.34 0.29
C PHE A 262 -23.05 3.74 0.65
N ARG A 263 -23.44 5.00 0.46
CA ARG A 263 -24.82 5.47 0.73
C ARG A 263 -25.86 4.77 -0.15
N LEU A 264 -25.57 4.62 -1.46
CA LEU A 264 -26.47 3.96 -2.40
C LEU A 264 -26.64 2.46 -2.10
N ALA A 265 -25.58 1.79 -1.65
CA ALA A 265 -25.63 0.39 -1.25
C ALA A 265 -26.40 0.18 0.07
N SER A 266 -26.30 1.11 1.03
CA SER A 266 -27.08 1.06 2.29
C SER A 266 -28.60 1.02 2.06
N VAL A 267 -29.10 1.71 1.03
CA VAL A 267 -30.54 1.70 0.68
C VAL A 267 -31.00 0.31 0.22
N ARG A 268 -30.10 -0.49 -0.38
CA ARG A 268 -30.40 -1.85 -0.81
C ARG A 268 -30.33 -2.85 0.34
N ALA A 269 -29.38 -2.70 1.26
CA ALA A 269 -29.22 -3.57 2.43
C ALA A 269 -30.32 -3.38 3.50
N THR A 270 -31.10 -2.30 3.42
CA THR A 270 -32.18 -1.97 4.36
C THR A 270 -33.59 -2.10 3.77
N ALA A 271 -33.71 -2.49 2.49
CA ALA A 271 -34.98 -2.74 1.84
C ALA A 271 -35.52 -4.13 2.27
N PRO A 272 -36.80 -4.24 2.69
CA PRO A 272 -37.40 -5.48 3.19
C PRO A 272 -37.60 -6.55 2.12
#